data_AF-A0A1I3ZYA3-F1
#
_entry.id   AF-A0A1I3ZYA3-F1
#
_cell.length_a   1.000
_cell.length_b   1.000
_cell.length_c   1.000
_cell.angle_alpha   90.00
_cell.angle_beta   90.00
_cell.angle_gamma   90.00
#
_symmetry.space_group_name_H-M   'P 1'
#
loop_
_entity.id
_entity.type
_entity.pdbx_description
1 polymer ?
#
loop_
_entity_poly.entity_id
_entity_poly.type
_entity_poly.pdbx_seq_one_letter_code
_entity_poly.pdbx_strand_id
1 'polypeptide(L)'
;MNKITTFIMLTVVATSLCFTVCDNDDPVKFQDVEVKNTELKAILVKQGYTFNEAGQLVLDDKAQNTTTLDLSETKISDLSGLDVLPNLTEVDLSDNNYGPVFDFSSLPCQITAVDLTGNKIFDFEGLVDAKVENDEVKTTILRSLTKLYLPESAKYNVEDLMPFYTENKANGTQVDMQMQDAGGNLQTYTTLREVPDPYFRTYLKTLFPSLFPERRYMSRPEISLQWK
;
A
#
# COMPACT_ATOMS: atom_id res chain seq x y z
N MET A 1 -62.63 3.99 25.14
CA MET A 1 -62.31 2.58 24.82
C MET A 1 -61.98 2.52 23.34
N ASN A 2 -60.82 2.18 22.79
CA ASN A 2 -59.46 1.91 23.28
C ASN A 2 -58.52 2.44 22.19
N LYS A 3 -57.43 3.10 22.59
CA LYS A 3 -56.33 3.51 21.69
C LYS A 3 -55.47 2.28 21.40
N ILE A 4 -55.18 2.00 20.13
CA ILE A 4 -54.12 1.05 19.75
C ILE A 4 -53.25 1.77 18.72
N THR A 5 -52.19 2.40 19.23
CA THR A 5 -51.05 2.90 18.47
C THR A 5 -50.13 1.74 18.16
N THR A 6 -50.06 1.33 16.90
CA THR A 6 -49.09 0.34 16.41
C THR A 6 -47.79 1.05 16.06
N PHE A 7 -46.77 0.87 16.91
CA PHE A 7 -45.39 1.28 16.64
C PHE A 7 -44.74 0.27 15.68
N ILE A 8 -44.43 0.70 14.46
CA ILE A 8 -43.54 -0.03 13.56
C ILE A 8 -42.11 0.41 13.91
N MET A 9 -41.38 -0.45 14.62
CA MET A 9 -39.94 -0.32 14.82
C MET A 9 -39.23 -0.65 13.50
N LEU A 10 -38.79 0.39 12.78
CA LEU A 10 -37.90 0.24 11.64
C LEU A 10 -36.47 0.06 12.17
N THR A 11 -36.02 -1.17 12.30
CA THR A 11 -34.61 -1.48 12.58
C THR A 11 -33.79 -1.22 11.31
N VAL A 12 -33.23 -0.02 11.21
CA VAL A 12 -32.16 0.30 10.27
C VAL A 12 -30.89 -0.37 10.79
N VAL A 13 -30.58 -1.55 10.27
CA VAL A 13 -29.22 -2.12 10.40
C VAL A 13 -28.37 -1.40 9.36
N ALA A 14 -27.82 -0.25 9.73
CA ALA A 14 -26.75 0.40 9.01
C ALA A 14 -25.42 -0.21 9.48
N THR A 15 -25.05 -1.36 8.92
CA THR A 15 -23.64 -1.77 8.90
C THR A 15 -22.97 -1.02 7.77
N SER A 16 -22.68 0.26 8.04
CA SER A 16 -21.78 1.07 7.24
C SER A 16 -20.35 0.57 7.50
N LEU A 17 -19.92 -0.42 6.73
CA LEU A 17 -18.50 -0.52 6.38
C LEU A 17 -18.28 0.55 5.32
N CYS A 18 -18.00 1.78 5.75
CA CYS A 18 -17.41 2.76 4.87
C CYS A 18 -15.98 2.26 4.57
N PHE A 19 -15.84 1.43 3.54
CA PHE A 19 -14.58 1.34 2.84
C PHE A 19 -14.39 2.70 2.18
N THR A 20 -13.64 3.58 2.84
CA THR A 20 -13.24 4.85 2.24
C THR A 20 -12.25 4.52 1.13
N VAL A 21 -12.77 4.12 -0.03
CA VAL A 21 -12.09 4.37 -1.30
C VAL A 21 -11.77 5.86 -1.26
N CYS A 22 -10.50 6.20 -1.49
CA CYS A 22 -10.04 7.59 -1.56
C CYS A 22 -10.67 8.29 -2.78
N ASP A 23 -11.98 8.54 -2.75
CA ASP A 23 -12.69 9.46 -3.63
C ASP A 23 -12.93 10.73 -2.82
N ASN A 24 -12.13 11.77 -3.04
CA ASN A 24 -12.41 13.10 -2.53
C ASN A 24 -12.04 14.14 -3.61
N ASP A 25 -13.08 14.63 -4.30
CA ASP A 25 -13.05 15.79 -5.22
C ASP A 25 -13.07 17.15 -4.46
N ASP A 26 -12.91 17.15 -3.14
CA ASP A 26 -12.88 18.38 -2.36
C ASP A 26 -11.47 18.99 -2.35
N PRO A 27 -11.30 20.27 -2.71
CA PRO A 27 -10.01 20.93 -2.65
C PRO A 27 -9.56 21.03 -1.18
N VAL A 28 -8.59 20.19 -0.81
CA VAL A 28 -7.96 20.19 0.51
C VAL A 28 -7.37 21.58 0.76
N LYS A 29 -7.78 22.21 1.86
CA LYS A 29 -7.26 23.52 2.25
C LYS A 29 -5.94 23.32 2.99
N PHE A 30 -4.84 23.41 2.25
CA PHE A 30 -3.47 23.29 2.76
C PHE A 30 -2.98 24.52 3.53
N GLN A 31 -3.74 25.62 3.46
CA GLN A 31 -3.43 26.86 4.16
C GLN A 31 -3.93 26.80 5.61
N ASP A 32 -3.13 27.35 6.51
CA ASP A 32 -3.44 27.54 7.93
C ASP A 32 -3.51 26.27 8.81
N VAL A 33 -3.03 25.12 8.33
CA VAL A 33 -2.97 23.88 9.12
C VAL A 33 -1.64 23.78 9.88
N GLU A 34 -1.72 23.69 11.21
CA GLU A 34 -0.56 23.40 12.05
C GLU A 34 -0.11 21.95 11.86
N VAL A 35 1.19 21.75 11.58
CA VAL A 35 1.78 20.41 11.54
C VAL A 35 2.05 19.94 12.97
N LYS A 36 1.11 19.16 13.52
CA LYS A 36 1.20 18.58 14.88
C LYS A 36 2.24 17.47 15.00
N ASN A 37 2.51 16.78 13.89
CA ASN A 37 3.53 15.73 13.84
C ASN A 37 4.93 16.36 13.98
N THR A 38 5.46 16.32 15.21
CA THR A 38 6.74 16.94 15.54
C THR A 38 7.93 16.24 14.89
N GLU A 39 7.84 14.93 14.64
CA GLU A 39 8.89 14.15 13.97
C GLU A 39 8.98 14.54 12.50
N LEU A 40 7.85 14.51 11.79
CA LEU A 40 7.76 14.99 10.40
C LEU A 40 8.25 16.43 10.29
N LYS A 41 7.79 17.32 11.17
CA LYS A 41 8.22 18.72 11.19
C LYS A 41 9.74 18.85 11.35
N ALA A 42 10.36 18.07 12.24
CA ALA A 42 11.81 18.09 12.42
C ALA A 42 12.56 17.59 11.18
N ILE A 43 12.06 16.56 10.50
CA ILE A 43 12.60 16.06 9.23
C ILE A 43 12.49 17.13 8.14
N LEU A 44 11.32 17.72 7.98
CA LEU A 44 11.07 18.78 7.00
C LEU A 44 11.99 20.00 7.25
N VAL A 45 12.17 20.43 8.50
CA VAL A 45 13.12 21.51 8.82
C VAL A 45 14.55 21.15 8.42
N LYS A 46 15.02 19.92 8.70
CA LYS A 46 16.36 19.45 8.27
C LYS A 46 16.51 19.44 6.75
N GLN A 47 15.42 19.17 6.04
CA GLN A 47 15.37 19.19 4.58
C GLN A 47 15.21 20.61 4.01
N GLY A 48 15.08 21.63 4.86
CA GLY A 48 15.04 23.03 4.46
C GLY A 48 13.64 23.59 4.19
N TYR A 49 12.58 22.92 4.64
CA TYR A 49 11.24 23.51 4.70
C TYR A 49 11.15 24.49 5.86
N THR A 50 10.34 25.53 5.69
CA THR A 50 10.19 26.60 6.69
C THR A 50 8.80 26.58 7.31
N PHE A 51 8.72 26.97 8.58
CA PHE A 51 7.47 27.02 9.33
C PHE A 51 7.32 28.39 9.98
N ASN A 52 6.09 28.90 10.06
CA ASN A 52 5.82 30.16 10.74
C ASN A 52 5.72 29.98 12.27
N GLU A 53 5.51 31.07 13.00
CA GLU A 53 5.40 31.06 14.47
C GLU A 53 4.21 30.24 14.99
N ALA A 54 3.16 30.08 14.17
CA ALA A 54 2.00 29.23 14.47
C ALA A 54 2.24 27.74 14.14
N GLY A 55 3.43 27.37 13.69
CA GLY A 55 3.80 26.00 13.37
C GLY A 55 3.23 25.47 12.05
N GLN A 56 2.73 26.35 11.19
CA GLN A 56 2.22 26.02 9.86
C GLN A 56 3.36 26.01 8.84
N LEU A 57 3.29 25.12 7.86
CA LEU A 57 4.25 25.09 6.75
C LEU A 57 4.11 26.37 5.93
N VAL A 58 5.23 27.03 5.64
CA VAL A 58 5.27 28.16 4.69
C VAL A 58 5.25 27.59 3.28
N LEU A 59 4.23 27.96 2.49
CA LEU A 59 4.06 27.52 1.11
C LEU A 59 4.97 28.31 0.14
N ASP A 60 6.28 28.26 0.37
CA ASP A 60 7.30 28.80 -0.53
C ASP A 60 7.44 27.95 -1.82
N ASP A 61 8.33 28.36 -2.73
CA ASP A 61 8.57 27.65 -3.99
C ASP A 61 8.98 26.19 -3.75
N LYS A 62 9.68 25.87 -2.66
CA LYS A 62 10.08 24.50 -2.35
C LYS A 62 8.85 23.66 -1.97
N ALA A 63 8.06 24.13 -1.02
CA ALA A 63 6.83 23.45 -0.59
C ALA A 63 5.85 23.26 -1.75
N GLN A 64 5.67 24.28 -2.60
CA GLN A 64 4.77 24.22 -3.75
C GLN A 64 5.27 23.29 -4.87
N ASN A 65 6.58 23.13 -5.05
CA ASN A 65 7.12 22.27 -6.12
C ASN A 65 7.53 20.86 -5.65
N THR A 66 7.34 20.54 -4.37
CA THR A 66 7.64 19.19 -3.85
C THR A 66 6.59 18.20 -4.33
N THR A 67 6.98 17.34 -5.27
CA THR A 67 6.16 16.20 -5.74
C THR A 67 6.59 14.87 -5.15
N THR A 68 7.87 14.78 -4.76
CA THR A 68 8.50 13.61 -4.16
C THR A 68 9.19 14.03 -2.88
N LEU A 69 8.99 13.29 -1.79
CA LEU A 69 9.61 13.53 -0.50
C LEU A 69 10.42 12.30 -0.08
N ASP A 70 11.71 12.52 0.15
CA ASP A 70 12.58 11.50 0.73
C ASP A 70 12.38 11.44 2.24
N LEU A 71 11.90 10.31 2.75
CA LEU A 71 11.78 10.00 4.17
C LEU A 71 12.60 8.74 4.53
N SER A 72 13.51 8.32 3.66
CA SER A 72 14.36 7.15 3.87
C SER A 72 15.27 7.33 5.08
N GLU A 73 15.53 6.23 5.80
CA GLU A 73 16.41 6.19 6.99
C GLU A 73 16.04 7.19 8.11
N THR A 74 14.83 7.77 8.10
CA THR A 74 14.41 8.77 9.11
C THR A 74 13.85 8.13 10.38
N LYS A 75 13.41 6.88 10.29
CA LYS A 75 12.64 6.11 11.30
C LYS A 75 11.30 6.76 11.65
N ILE A 76 10.77 7.60 10.76
CA ILE A 76 9.45 8.20 10.95
C ILE A 76 8.41 7.10 11.14
N SER A 77 7.50 7.28 12.09
CA SER A 77 6.46 6.27 12.39
C SER A 77 5.04 6.81 12.27
N ASP A 78 4.87 8.10 12.58
CA ASP A 78 3.65 8.83 12.30
C ASP A 78 3.78 9.51 10.92
N LEU A 79 2.96 9.10 9.97
CA LEU A 79 2.93 9.66 8.60
C LEU A 79 1.84 10.74 8.43
N SER A 80 1.16 11.12 9.51
CA SER A 80 0.17 12.19 9.47
C SER A 80 0.81 13.56 9.22
N GLY A 81 0.08 14.44 8.53
CA GLY A 81 0.55 15.79 8.20
C GLY A 81 1.38 15.88 6.92
N LEU A 82 1.56 14.78 6.16
CA LEU A 82 2.18 14.83 4.82
C LEU A 82 1.31 15.57 3.79
N ASP A 83 0.01 15.65 4.03
CA ASP A 83 -0.96 16.38 3.21
C ASP A 83 -0.72 17.88 3.19
N VAL A 84 0.06 18.46 4.12
CA VAL A 84 0.40 19.90 4.08
C VAL A 84 1.27 20.29 2.88
N LEU A 85 1.90 19.33 2.19
CA LEU A 85 2.62 19.55 0.94
C LEU A 85 1.63 19.36 -0.22
N PRO A 86 1.18 20.45 -0.88
CA PRO A 86 -0.02 20.44 -1.73
C PRO A 86 0.12 19.58 -3.00
N ASN A 87 1.35 19.39 -3.49
CA ASN A 87 1.64 18.67 -4.72
C ASN A 87 2.39 17.35 -4.49
N LEU A 88 2.55 16.93 -3.23
CA LEU A 88 3.25 15.70 -2.88
C LEU A 88 2.42 14.49 -3.31
N THR A 89 3.00 13.64 -4.15
CA THR A 89 2.36 12.41 -4.64
C THR A 89 3.21 11.17 -4.41
N GLU A 90 4.50 11.35 -4.13
CA GLU A 90 5.47 10.27 -3.94
C GLU A 90 6.24 10.40 -2.63
N VAL A 91 6.38 9.30 -1.91
CA VAL A 91 7.22 9.21 -0.71
C VAL A 91 8.20 8.05 -0.83
N ASP A 92 9.46 8.34 -0.50
CA ASP A 92 10.46 7.31 -0.26
C ASP A 92 10.46 6.97 1.23
N LEU A 93 9.99 5.77 1.57
CA LEU A 93 9.88 5.25 2.94
C LEU A 93 10.87 4.11 3.17
N SER A 94 11.91 4.01 2.33
CA SER A 94 12.90 2.95 2.42
C SER A 94 13.72 2.99 3.70
N ASP A 95 14.24 1.82 4.12
CA ASP A 95 15.20 1.70 5.23
C ASP A 95 14.76 2.32 6.58
N ASN A 96 13.45 2.37 6.83
CA ASN A 96 12.86 2.91 8.06
C ASN A 96 12.62 1.87 9.16
N ASN A 97 12.97 0.61 8.91
CA ASN A 97 12.73 -0.52 9.81
C ASN A 97 11.23 -0.75 10.10
N TYR A 98 10.36 -0.48 9.13
CA TYR A 98 8.96 -0.91 9.18
C TYR A 98 8.85 -2.43 9.17
N GLY A 99 7.85 -2.94 9.90
CA GLY A 99 7.60 -4.36 10.02
C GLY A 99 7.08 -4.76 11.40
N PRO A 100 6.31 -5.87 11.49
CA PRO A 100 5.98 -6.79 10.40
C PRO A 100 4.83 -6.32 9.50
N VAL A 101 4.10 -5.28 9.88
CA VAL A 101 2.92 -4.76 9.15
C VAL A 101 3.18 -3.34 8.66
N PHE A 102 2.66 -2.99 7.48
CA PHE A 102 2.55 -1.62 7.01
C PHE A 102 1.11 -1.33 6.61
N ASP A 103 0.46 -0.40 7.32
CA ASP A 103 -0.93 0.01 7.04
C ASP A 103 -0.97 1.23 6.11
N PHE A 104 -1.47 1.04 4.89
CA PHE A 104 -1.62 2.10 3.89
C PHE A 104 -2.65 3.17 4.28
N SER A 105 -3.52 2.91 5.25
CA SER A 105 -4.46 3.92 5.78
C SER A 105 -3.73 5.06 6.51
N SER A 106 -2.48 4.85 6.93
CA SER A 106 -1.63 5.87 7.56
C SER A 106 -1.16 6.97 6.59
N LEU A 107 -1.20 6.72 5.28
CA LEU A 107 -0.76 7.67 4.25
C LEU A 107 -1.93 8.54 3.75
N PRO A 108 -1.76 9.87 3.61
CA PRO A 108 -2.79 10.70 2.99
C PRO A 108 -3.12 10.26 1.57
N CYS A 109 -4.39 10.33 1.17
CA CYS A 109 -4.89 9.80 -0.12
C CYS A 109 -4.14 10.32 -1.37
N GLN A 110 -3.57 11.54 -1.33
CA GLN A 110 -2.80 12.11 -2.45
C GLN A 110 -1.51 11.34 -2.80
N ILE A 111 -0.98 10.56 -1.84
CA ILE A 111 0.22 9.75 -2.05
C ILE A 111 -0.15 8.52 -2.87
N THR A 112 0.32 8.47 -4.11
CA THR A 112 0.06 7.37 -5.05
C THR A 112 1.32 6.60 -5.42
N ALA A 113 2.50 7.08 -5.04
CA ALA A 113 3.77 6.43 -5.29
C ALA A 113 4.52 6.21 -3.97
N VAL A 114 4.86 4.96 -3.67
CA VAL A 114 5.48 4.59 -2.39
C VAL A 114 6.67 3.65 -2.62
N ASP A 115 7.81 3.98 -2.02
CA ASP A 115 8.96 3.08 -1.91
C ASP A 115 9.07 2.54 -0.47
N LEU A 116 8.93 1.22 -0.29
CA LEU A 116 9.04 0.53 0.99
C LEU A 116 10.27 -0.39 1.07
N THR A 117 11.23 -0.25 0.14
CA THR A 117 12.43 -1.09 0.09
C THR A 117 13.27 -1.00 1.38
N GLY A 118 14.10 -2.01 1.64
CA GLY A 118 14.95 -2.03 2.85
C GLY A 118 14.22 -2.27 4.18
N ASN A 119 12.89 -2.30 4.18
CA ASN A 119 12.07 -2.64 5.35
C ASN A 119 11.87 -4.16 5.52
N LYS A 120 11.23 -4.58 6.62
CA LYS A 120 10.91 -5.98 6.95
C LYS A 120 9.40 -6.17 7.12
N ILE A 121 8.67 -5.88 6.05
CA ILE A 121 7.20 -5.92 6.02
C ILE A 121 6.73 -7.25 5.42
N PHE A 122 5.74 -7.86 6.05
CA PHE A 122 5.13 -9.13 5.67
C PHE A 122 3.62 -9.02 5.43
N ASP A 123 3.00 -7.91 5.84
CA ASP A 123 1.56 -7.67 5.80
C ASP A 123 1.29 -6.22 5.38
N PHE A 124 0.31 -6.01 4.50
CA PHE A 124 0.04 -4.74 3.83
C PHE A 124 -1.43 -4.32 4.00
N GLU A 125 -1.80 -4.05 5.25
CA GLU A 125 -3.13 -3.59 5.63
C GLU A 125 -3.55 -2.32 4.86
N GLY A 126 -4.86 -2.19 4.63
CA GLY A 126 -5.43 -1.01 3.96
C GLY A 126 -5.11 -0.88 2.46
N LEU A 127 -4.41 -1.85 1.86
CA LEU A 127 -4.11 -1.86 0.43
C LEU A 127 -5.30 -2.39 -0.40
N VAL A 128 -5.89 -3.50 0.03
CA VAL A 128 -7.05 -4.17 -0.60
C VAL A 128 -7.98 -4.76 0.45
N ASP A 129 -9.22 -5.07 0.04
CA ASP A 129 -10.11 -5.99 0.73
C ASP A 129 -10.36 -7.18 -0.19
N ALA A 130 -9.71 -8.31 0.10
CA ALA A 130 -9.81 -9.55 -0.67
C ALA A 130 -10.60 -10.61 0.12
N LYS A 131 -11.66 -11.15 -0.47
CA LYS A 131 -12.53 -12.16 0.15
C LYS A 131 -12.82 -13.29 -0.81
N VAL A 132 -12.99 -14.50 -0.28
CA VAL A 132 -13.44 -15.65 -1.08
C VAL A 132 -14.97 -15.68 -1.05
N GLU A 133 -15.59 -15.51 -2.21
CA GLU A 133 -17.03 -15.63 -2.43
C GLU A 133 -17.26 -16.70 -3.52
N ASN A 134 -17.97 -17.79 -3.19
CA ASN A 134 -18.27 -18.89 -4.13
C ASN A 134 -17.01 -19.50 -4.81
N ASP A 135 -15.97 -19.78 -4.03
CA ASP A 135 -14.67 -20.30 -4.48
C ASP A 135 -13.86 -19.34 -5.38
N GLU A 136 -14.32 -18.11 -5.60
CA GLU A 136 -13.60 -17.06 -6.33
C GLU A 136 -13.06 -15.99 -5.37
N VAL A 137 -11.85 -15.49 -5.64
CA VAL A 137 -11.27 -14.36 -4.91
C VAL A 137 -11.82 -13.06 -5.49
N LYS A 138 -12.63 -12.35 -4.71
CA LYS A 138 -13.14 -11.02 -5.02
C LYS A 138 -12.27 -9.98 -4.32
N THR A 139 -11.74 -9.05 -5.09
CA THR A 139 -10.80 -8.02 -4.60
C THR A 139 -11.40 -6.64 -4.77
N THR A 140 -11.35 -5.82 -3.73
CA THR A 140 -11.61 -4.38 -3.81
C THR A 140 -10.29 -3.64 -3.57
N ILE A 141 -9.89 -2.77 -4.49
CA ILE A 141 -8.74 -1.88 -4.28
C ILE A 141 -9.14 -0.79 -3.29
N LEU A 142 -8.48 -0.75 -2.13
CA LEU A 142 -8.70 0.30 -1.14
C LEU A 142 -7.78 1.50 -1.39
N ARG A 143 -6.59 1.24 -1.94
CA ARG A 143 -5.59 2.26 -2.25
C ARG A 143 -5.13 2.20 -3.70
N SER A 144 -5.47 3.21 -4.49
CA SER A 144 -4.95 3.37 -5.85
C SER A 144 -3.51 3.88 -5.83
N LEU A 145 -2.60 3.16 -6.47
CA LEU A 145 -1.18 3.51 -6.55
C LEU A 145 -0.71 3.53 -8.01
N THR A 146 0.22 4.42 -8.34
CA THR A 146 0.95 4.48 -9.61
C THR A 146 2.30 3.78 -9.53
N LYS A 147 2.92 3.75 -8.34
CA LYS A 147 4.20 3.09 -8.04
C LYS A 147 4.14 2.43 -6.66
N LEU A 148 4.67 1.21 -6.57
CA LEU A 148 4.86 0.50 -5.31
C LEU A 148 6.12 -0.36 -5.36
N TYR A 149 7.17 0.08 -4.67
CA TYR A 149 8.42 -0.68 -4.54
C TYR A 149 8.46 -1.37 -3.19
N LEU A 150 8.75 -2.67 -3.20
CA LEU A 150 8.54 -3.56 -2.06
C LEU A 150 9.87 -4.12 -1.52
N PRO A 151 9.95 -4.37 -0.20
CA PRO A 151 11.09 -5.08 0.38
C PRO A 151 11.07 -6.56 -0.01
N GLU A 152 12.20 -7.26 0.12
CA GLU A 152 12.32 -8.69 -0.20
C GLU A 152 11.33 -9.56 0.60
N SER A 153 11.04 -9.17 1.85
CA SER A 153 10.10 -9.88 2.74
C SER A 153 8.66 -9.89 2.22
N ALA A 154 8.30 -8.94 1.36
CA ALA A 154 6.98 -8.82 0.76
C ALA A 154 6.58 -10.06 -0.07
N LYS A 155 7.56 -10.86 -0.52
CA LYS A 155 7.29 -12.11 -1.25
C LYS A 155 6.44 -13.11 -0.47
N TYR A 156 6.34 -12.99 0.85
CA TYR A 156 5.51 -13.87 1.67
C TYR A 156 4.05 -13.40 1.78
N ASN A 157 3.76 -12.15 1.43
CA ASN A 157 2.39 -11.64 1.43
C ASN A 157 1.67 -12.09 0.14
N VAL A 158 0.71 -13.00 0.32
CA VAL A 158 -0.17 -13.48 -0.75
C VAL A 158 -1.60 -13.00 -0.55
N GLU A 159 -1.93 -12.46 0.61
CA GLU A 159 -3.28 -12.03 0.98
C GLU A 159 -3.62 -10.64 0.46
N ASP A 160 -2.65 -9.72 0.37
CA ASP A 160 -2.89 -8.35 -0.10
C ASP A 160 -2.26 -8.11 -1.47
N LEU A 161 -0.95 -8.36 -1.60
CA LEU A 161 -0.18 -7.98 -2.77
C LEU A 161 -0.56 -8.76 -4.03
N MET A 162 -0.93 -10.04 -3.89
CA MET A 162 -1.36 -10.84 -5.03
C MET A 162 -2.71 -10.35 -5.57
N PRO A 163 -3.79 -10.29 -4.76
CA PRO A 163 -5.05 -9.67 -5.16
C PRO A 163 -4.89 -8.25 -5.72
N PHE A 164 -4.12 -7.39 -5.05
CA PHE A 164 -3.84 -6.03 -5.52
C PHE A 164 -3.27 -6.01 -6.94
N TYR A 165 -2.24 -6.83 -7.18
CA TYR A 165 -1.58 -6.88 -8.49
C TYR A 165 -2.48 -7.48 -9.58
N THR A 166 -3.22 -8.55 -9.28
CA THR A 166 -4.09 -9.20 -10.27
C THR A 166 -5.29 -8.34 -10.63
N GLU A 167 -5.89 -7.68 -9.64
CA GLU A 167 -7.06 -6.81 -9.83
C GLU A 167 -6.69 -5.55 -10.63
N ASN A 168 -5.58 -4.88 -10.30
CA ASN A 168 -5.10 -3.74 -11.10
C ASN A 168 -4.81 -4.14 -12.56
N LYS A 169 -4.19 -5.30 -12.77
CA LYS A 169 -3.97 -5.84 -14.13
C LYS A 169 -5.27 -6.15 -14.87
N ALA A 170 -6.25 -6.75 -14.20
CA ALA A 170 -7.55 -7.06 -14.79
C ALA A 170 -8.31 -5.79 -15.19
N ASN A 171 -8.21 -4.74 -14.38
CA ASN A 171 -8.80 -3.42 -14.63
C ASN A 171 -8.03 -2.58 -15.67
N GLY A 172 -6.87 -3.06 -16.15
CA GLY A 172 -6.03 -2.32 -17.09
C GLY A 172 -5.27 -1.14 -16.46
N THR A 173 -5.25 -1.05 -15.14
CA THR A 173 -4.49 -0.04 -14.39
C THR A 173 -3.01 -0.39 -14.41
N GLN A 174 -2.18 0.56 -14.86
CA GLN A 174 -0.74 0.41 -14.83
C GLN A 174 -0.19 0.88 -13.47
N VAL A 175 0.37 -0.06 -12.71
CA VAL A 175 1.14 0.20 -11.49
C VAL A 175 2.59 -0.23 -11.73
N ASP A 176 3.55 0.67 -11.55
CA ASP A 176 4.97 0.31 -11.54
C ASP A 176 5.29 -0.40 -10.21
N MET A 177 5.13 -1.71 -10.22
CA MET A 177 5.27 -2.56 -9.05
C MET A 177 6.59 -3.33 -9.13
N GLN A 178 7.48 -3.10 -8.17
CA GLN A 178 8.79 -3.74 -8.11
C GLN A 178 9.03 -4.30 -6.69
N MET A 179 9.93 -5.28 -6.57
CA MET A 179 10.27 -5.91 -5.30
C MET A 179 11.77 -6.23 -5.28
N GLN A 180 12.41 -6.01 -4.14
CA GLN A 180 13.80 -6.39 -3.95
C GLN A 180 13.99 -7.91 -4.02
N ASP A 181 15.05 -8.34 -4.70
CA ASP A 181 15.58 -9.68 -4.58
C ASP A 181 16.45 -9.83 -3.31
N ALA A 182 16.97 -11.04 -3.07
CA ALA A 182 17.82 -11.32 -1.91
C ALA A 182 19.15 -10.54 -1.91
N GLY A 183 19.53 -9.92 -3.03
CA GLY A 183 20.68 -9.02 -3.15
C GLY A 183 20.32 -7.54 -3.01
N GLY A 184 19.05 -7.21 -2.76
CA GLY A 184 18.55 -5.84 -2.66
C GLY A 184 18.26 -5.16 -3.99
N ASN A 185 18.38 -5.87 -5.13
CA ASN A 185 18.11 -5.28 -6.44
C ASN A 185 16.62 -5.31 -6.74
N LEU A 186 16.10 -4.23 -7.33
CA LEU A 186 14.70 -4.17 -7.76
C LEU A 186 14.45 -5.08 -8.97
N GLN A 187 13.40 -5.89 -8.87
CA GLN A 187 12.85 -6.70 -9.94
C GLN A 187 11.37 -6.38 -10.12
N THR A 188 10.85 -6.47 -11.35
CA THR A 188 9.41 -6.35 -11.58
C THR A 188 8.64 -7.36 -10.71
N TYR A 189 7.64 -6.89 -9.97
CA TYR A 189 6.83 -7.76 -9.13
C TYR A 189 6.08 -8.79 -9.98
N THR A 190 6.05 -10.03 -9.49
CA THR A 190 5.31 -11.13 -10.09
C THR A 190 4.58 -11.93 -9.03
N THR A 191 3.62 -12.76 -9.45
CA THR A 191 2.94 -13.75 -8.60
C THR A 191 3.71 -15.05 -8.48
N LEU A 192 4.93 -15.13 -9.03
CA LEU A 192 5.73 -16.35 -8.96
C LEU A 192 6.43 -16.45 -7.60
N ARG A 193 6.50 -17.67 -7.06
CA ARG A 193 7.09 -17.97 -5.74
C ARG A 193 8.00 -19.17 -5.81
N GLU A 194 9.14 -19.12 -5.15
CA GLU A 194 10.04 -20.27 -5.07
C GLU A 194 9.50 -21.33 -4.09
N VAL A 195 9.71 -22.62 -4.40
CA VAL A 195 9.52 -23.72 -3.44
C VAL A 195 10.89 -24.12 -2.90
N PRO A 196 11.31 -23.69 -1.70
CA PRO A 196 12.69 -23.82 -1.26
C PRO A 196 13.20 -25.26 -1.29
N ASP A 197 12.38 -26.23 -0.85
CA ASP A 197 12.77 -27.64 -0.79
C ASP A 197 12.79 -28.30 -2.19
N PRO A 198 13.92 -28.85 -2.63
CA PRO A 198 14.06 -29.40 -3.98
C PRO A 198 13.29 -30.71 -4.20
N TYR A 199 13.10 -31.53 -3.15
CA TYR A 199 12.37 -32.78 -3.26
C TYR A 199 10.87 -32.54 -3.39
N PHE A 200 10.33 -31.70 -2.52
CA PHE A 200 8.95 -31.25 -2.54
C PHE A 200 8.64 -30.51 -3.83
N ARG A 201 9.54 -29.64 -4.29
CA ARG A 201 9.42 -29.00 -5.61
C ARG A 201 9.34 -30.01 -6.74
N THR A 202 10.19 -31.04 -6.73
CA THR A 202 10.17 -32.11 -7.74
C THR A 202 8.86 -32.90 -7.69
N TYR A 203 8.41 -33.25 -6.49
CA TYR A 203 7.14 -33.93 -6.28
C TYR A 203 5.94 -33.11 -6.79
N LEU A 204 5.89 -31.82 -6.44
CA LEU A 204 4.85 -30.90 -6.95
C LEU A 204 4.89 -30.76 -8.47
N LYS A 205 6.08 -30.73 -9.10
CA LYS A 205 6.20 -30.73 -10.57
C LYS A 205 5.63 -31.98 -11.21
N THR A 206 5.82 -33.14 -10.58
CA THR A 206 5.26 -34.41 -11.07
C THR A 206 3.74 -34.41 -11.00
N LEU A 207 3.15 -33.89 -9.92
CA LEU A 207 1.71 -33.88 -9.72
C LEU A 207 0.99 -32.75 -10.48
N PHE A 208 1.59 -31.58 -10.50
CA PHE A 208 0.98 -30.34 -10.98
C PHE A 208 1.93 -29.59 -11.93
N PRO A 209 2.32 -30.19 -13.07
CA PRO A 209 3.27 -29.58 -13.99
C PRO A 209 2.82 -28.19 -14.49
N SER A 210 1.50 -27.95 -14.58
CA SER A 210 0.93 -26.66 -14.97
C SER A 210 1.21 -25.51 -14.00
N LEU A 211 1.54 -25.80 -12.74
CA LEU A 211 1.88 -24.78 -11.74
C LEU A 211 3.30 -24.21 -11.93
N PHE A 212 4.13 -24.86 -12.75
CA PHE A 212 5.53 -24.47 -12.97
C PHE A 212 5.71 -23.93 -14.39
N PRO A 213 5.73 -22.60 -14.59
CA PRO A 213 5.95 -22.03 -15.91
C PRO A 213 7.35 -22.37 -16.44
N GLU A 214 7.45 -22.64 -17.74
CA GLU A 214 8.69 -22.94 -18.47
C GLU A 214 9.61 -21.69 -18.55
N ARG A 215 10.31 -21.34 -17.46
CA ARG A 215 11.38 -20.33 -17.53
C ARG A 215 12.72 -21.00 -17.86
N ARG A 216 13.17 -20.86 -19.12
CA ARG A 216 14.40 -21.50 -19.65
C ARG A 216 15.74 -21.05 -19.04
N TYR A 217 15.80 -20.08 -18.11
CA TYR A 217 17.09 -19.48 -17.71
C TYR A 217 17.25 -19.05 -16.23
N MET A 218 16.42 -19.53 -15.30
CA MET A 218 16.70 -19.33 -13.87
C MET A 218 17.01 -20.66 -13.19
N SER A 219 18.10 -20.70 -12.44
CA SER A 219 18.58 -21.84 -11.65
C SER A 219 17.60 -22.27 -10.54
N ARG A 220 16.49 -21.53 -10.35
CA ARG A 220 15.44 -21.80 -9.38
C ARG A 220 14.06 -21.78 -10.04
N PRO A 221 13.39 -22.95 -10.15
CA PRO A 221 12.01 -23.01 -10.59
C PRO A 221 11.04 -22.39 -9.57
N GLU A 222 10.14 -21.55 -10.05
CA GLU A 222 9.08 -20.87 -9.30
C GLU A 222 7.70 -21.48 -9.65
N ILE A 223 6.72 -21.29 -8.77
CA ILE A 223 5.31 -21.66 -8.94
C ILE A 223 4.49 -20.40 -9.21
N SER A 224 3.54 -20.50 -10.13
CA SER A 224 2.47 -19.50 -10.29
C SER A 224 1.32 -19.80 -9.32
N LEU A 225 1.03 -18.88 -8.41
CA LEU A 225 -0.13 -18.95 -7.52
C LEU A 225 -1.33 -18.19 -8.12
N GLN A 226 -1.70 -18.54 -9.36
CA GLN A 226 -2.96 -18.07 -9.93
C GLN A 226 -4.04 -19.11 -9.63
N TRP A 227 -4.93 -18.78 -8.69
CA TRP A 227 -6.14 -19.57 -8.41
C TRP A 227 -7.13 -19.33 -9.56
N LYS A 228 -7.71 -20.41 -10.09
CA LYS A 228 -8.75 -20.38 -11.14
C LYS A 228 -10.13 -20.38 -10.51
#